data_AF-A0A8D8F9T7-F1
#
_entry.id   AF-A0A8D8F9T7-F1
#
_cell.length_a   1.000
_cell.length_b   1.000
_cell.length_c   1.000
_cell.angle_alpha   90.00
_cell.angle_beta   90.00
_cell.angle_gamma   90.00
#
_symmetry.space_group_name_H-M   'P 1'
#
loop_
_entity.id
_entity.type
_entity.pdbx_description
1 polymer ?
#
loop_
_entity_poly.entity_id
_entity_poly.type
_entity_poly.pdbx_seq_one_letter_code
_entity_poly.pdbx_strand_id
1 'polypeptide(L)'
;MSSHMTITWNSYESKVDCTMWWTITGNFGNILPIDWSKTYARQMHMPALKLNPCSGRLNIHDIQDLSSEDEAVANDLDMHTLILGGLHQDTDPIKTAEEVIKEIDDIIEESISDEGILQCGTIEKAIEILGSPFYEEKLRSLSITQLNELYMEMEVLIREFSETLISELAYRDELEYGKELKNTFISLLLAVQNRRRQFHVEKKKGKAQIKPSASTGDPKYLTTVIPYNTDTAPENQTLQVLIKILKAINEDSPTVPTLLTDYILKVLCPT
;
A
#
# COMPACT_ATOMS: atom_id res chain seq x y z
N MET A 1 33.43 -10.00 -41.19
CA MET A 1 33.60 -10.48 -39.80
C MET A 1 32.39 -10.01 -39.03
N SER A 2 31.45 -10.91 -38.73
CA SER A 2 30.49 -10.69 -37.64
C SER A 2 30.00 -12.06 -37.20
N SER A 3 30.44 -12.47 -36.01
CA SER A 3 30.15 -13.78 -35.42
C SER A 3 28.66 -13.91 -35.14
N HIS A 4 28.04 -14.96 -35.66
CA HIS A 4 26.74 -15.42 -35.18
C HIS A 4 26.93 -16.07 -33.81
N MET A 5 26.35 -15.47 -32.78
CA MET A 5 26.26 -16.03 -31.44
C MET A 5 24.99 -16.87 -31.37
N THR A 6 25.13 -18.18 -31.55
CA THR A 6 24.02 -19.14 -31.45
C THR A 6 23.79 -19.45 -29.98
N ILE A 7 22.74 -18.89 -29.39
CA ILE A 7 22.28 -19.28 -28.06
C ILE A 7 21.57 -20.63 -28.21
N THR A 8 22.19 -21.69 -27.68
CA THR A 8 21.57 -23.02 -27.59
C THR A 8 20.79 -23.10 -26.28
N TRP A 9 19.47 -22.98 -26.37
CA TRP A 9 18.60 -23.35 -25.25
C TRP A 9 18.43 -24.86 -25.25
N ASN A 10 19.16 -25.53 -24.35
CA ASN A 10 18.75 -26.83 -23.85
C ASN A 10 17.64 -26.59 -22.83
N SER A 11 16.39 -26.72 -23.26
CA SER A 11 15.29 -26.93 -22.33
C SER A 11 14.47 -28.12 -22.80
N TYR A 12 14.49 -29.13 -21.94
CA TYR A 12 13.58 -30.25 -21.93
C TYR A 12 12.13 -29.75 -22.01
N GLU A 13 11.37 -30.40 -22.89
CA GLU A 13 10.01 -30.90 -22.61
C GLU A 13 8.85 -29.90 -22.44
N SER A 14 8.25 -29.48 -23.55
CA SER A 14 6.79 -29.54 -23.74
C SER A 14 6.45 -29.45 -25.22
N LYS A 15 6.34 -30.61 -25.88
CA LYS A 15 6.07 -30.75 -27.32
C LYS A 15 4.56 -30.65 -27.61
N VAL A 16 3.94 -29.55 -27.19
CA VAL A 16 2.54 -29.24 -27.51
C VAL A 16 2.50 -27.88 -28.23
N ASP A 17 2.34 -27.97 -29.55
CA ASP A 17 1.77 -26.96 -30.44
C ASP A 17 2.54 -25.67 -30.78
N CYS A 18 3.74 -25.81 -31.36
CA CYS A 18 4.33 -24.73 -32.18
C CYS A 18 3.60 -24.55 -33.54
N THR A 19 2.95 -25.60 -34.07
CA THR A 19 2.28 -25.57 -35.38
C THR A 19 0.95 -24.79 -35.38
N MET A 20 0.17 -24.94 -34.31
CA MET A 20 -1.12 -24.26 -34.13
C MET A 20 -0.90 -22.75 -33.97
N TRP A 21 0.03 -22.35 -33.11
CA TRP A 21 0.36 -20.94 -32.88
C TRP A 21 0.95 -20.24 -34.12
N TRP A 22 1.78 -20.91 -34.91
CA TRP A 22 2.30 -20.36 -36.17
C TRP A 22 1.19 -20.13 -37.22
N THR A 23 0.18 -21.00 -37.27
CA THR A 23 -0.96 -20.85 -38.20
C THR A 23 -1.89 -19.73 -37.75
N ILE A 24 -2.15 -19.60 -36.45
CA ILE A 24 -3.00 -18.53 -35.92
C ILE A 24 -2.33 -17.17 -36.13
N THR A 25 -1.00 -17.07 -36.00
CA THR A 25 -0.29 -15.78 -35.97
C THR A 25 0.46 -15.42 -37.25
N GLY A 26 0.64 -16.35 -38.19
CA GLY A 26 1.48 -16.18 -39.38
C GLY A 26 1.02 -15.13 -40.40
N ASN A 27 -0.21 -14.59 -40.27
CA ASN A 27 -0.76 -13.58 -41.19
C ASN A 27 -0.75 -12.15 -40.63
N PHE A 28 -0.34 -11.92 -39.38
CA PHE A 28 -0.35 -10.57 -38.77
C PHE A 28 0.86 -9.71 -39.16
N GLY A 29 1.83 -10.24 -39.91
CA GLY A 29 3.01 -9.51 -40.37
C GLY A 29 2.79 -8.55 -41.55
N ASN A 30 1.62 -8.60 -42.22
CA ASN A 30 1.32 -7.81 -43.43
C ASN A 30 0.17 -6.80 -43.25
N ILE A 31 -0.30 -6.56 -42.02
CA ILE A 31 -1.40 -5.61 -41.79
C ILE A 31 -0.82 -4.19 -41.72
N LEU A 32 -1.14 -3.37 -42.72
CA LEU A 32 -0.82 -1.95 -42.76
C LEU A 32 -1.37 -1.24 -41.50
N PRO A 33 -0.67 -0.22 -40.96
CA PRO A 33 -1.14 0.54 -39.80
C PRO A 33 -2.57 1.05 -40.01
N ILE A 34 -3.42 0.82 -39.00
CA ILE A 34 -4.83 1.21 -39.07
C ILE A 34 -4.94 2.74 -39.14
N ASP A 35 -5.50 3.25 -40.23
CA ASP A 35 -5.82 4.66 -40.38
C ASP A 35 -7.11 4.99 -39.62
N TRP A 36 -6.95 5.39 -38.35
CA TRP A 36 -8.03 5.75 -37.44
C TRP A 36 -8.91 6.89 -37.96
N SER A 37 -8.42 7.68 -38.92
CA SER A 37 -9.19 8.79 -39.47
C SER A 37 -10.41 8.33 -40.27
N LYS A 38 -10.36 7.12 -40.83
CA LYS A 38 -11.40 6.52 -41.70
C LYS A 38 -12.23 5.45 -41.00
N THR A 39 -11.93 5.13 -39.74
CA THR A 39 -12.62 4.04 -39.04
C THR A 39 -14.07 4.40 -38.74
N TYR A 40 -14.97 3.45 -38.95
CA TYR A 40 -16.40 3.56 -38.63
C TYR A 40 -16.64 3.95 -37.17
N ALA A 41 -15.83 3.43 -36.23
CA ALA A 41 -15.88 3.81 -34.82
C ALA A 41 -15.69 5.33 -34.62
N ARG A 42 -14.71 5.94 -35.30
CA ARG A 42 -14.49 7.39 -35.24
C ARG A 42 -15.68 8.15 -35.81
N GLN A 43 -16.23 7.70 -36.94
CA GLN A 43 -17.40 8.33 -37.56
C GLN A 43 -18.63 8.30 -36.63
N MET A 44 -18.84 7.21 -35.89
CA MET A 44 -19.96 7.07 -34.95
C MET A 44 -19.83 8.02 -33.75
N HIS A 45 -18.61 8.24 -33.26
CA HIS A 45 -18.37 9.07 -32.07
C HIS A 45 -18.07 10.55 -32.39
N MET A 46 -17.72 10.89 -33.63
CA MET A 46 -17.46 12.28 -34.06
C MET A 46 -18.62 13.26 -33.78
N PRO A 47 -19.90 12.91 -34.05
CA PRO A 47 -21.03 13.80 -33.77
C PRO A 47 -21.23 14.13 -32.28
N ALA A 48 -20.77 13.25 -31.39
CA ALA A 48 -20.86 13.46 -29.95
C ALA A 48 -19.92 14.57 -29.46
N LEU A 49 -18.83 14.82 -30.19
CA LEU A 49 -17.79 15.76 -29.78
C LEU A 49 -18.14 17.23 -30.06
N LYS A 50 -19.26 17.53 -30.76
CA LYS A 50 -19.81 18.89 -31.02
C LYS A 50 -18.75 19.99 -31.17
N LEU A 51 -17.69 19.72 -31.92
CA LEU A 51 -16.64 20.68 -32.20
C LEU A 51 -17.15 21.65 -33.27
N ASN A 52 -18.07 22.54 -32.88
CA ASN A 52 -18.33 23.74 -33.66
C ASN A 52 -17.04 24.56 -33.65
N PRO A 53 -16.52 25.02 -34.80
CA PRO A 53 -15.50 26.06 -34.81
C PRO A 53 -16.17 27.35 -34.35
N CYS A 54 -16.26 27.53 -33.03
CA CYS A 54 -16.98 28.66 -32.44
C CYS A 54 -16.03 29.85 -32.35
N SER A 55 -15.99 30.63 -33.44
CA SER A 55 -15.61 32.04 -33.39
C SER A 55 -16.69 32.79 -32.57
N GLY A 56 -16.47 33.01 -31.28
CA GLY A 56 -17.42 33.77 -30.46
C GLY A 56 -16.97 33.99 -29.02
N ARG A 57 -16.85 35.26 -28.62
CA ARG A 57 -16.46 35.77 -27.29
C ARG A 57 -17.12 35.01 -26.12
N LEU A 58 -16.30 34.52 -25.19
CA LEU A 58 -16.77 34.04 -23.89
C LEU A 58 -16.81 35.20 -22.87
N ASN A 59 -17.94 35.32 -22.15
CA ASN A 59 -18.12 36.27 -21.06
C ASN A 59 -17.34 35.81 -19.82
N ILE A 60 -16.61 36.73 -19.19
CA ILE A 60 -15.68 36.49 -18.09
C ILE A 60 -16.36 35.94 -16.81
N HIS A 61 -17.68 36.09 -16.67
CA HIS A 61 -18.38 35.69 -15.45
C HIS A 61 -18.62 34.17 -15.32
N ASP A 62 -18.67 33.45 -16.45
CA ASP A 62 -18.83 31.98 -16.48
C ASP A 62 -17.49 31.24 -16.28
N ILE A 63 -16.35 31.96 -16.33
CA ILE A 63 -15.01 31.38 -16.15
C ILE A 63 -14.74 31.06 -14.66
N GLN A 64 -15.38 31.79 -13.74
CA GLN A 64 -15.12 31.65 -12.30
C GLN A 64 -15.78 30.39 -11.71
N ASP A 65 -16.92 29.96 -12.24
CA ASP A 65 -17.64 28.75 -11.80
C ASP A 65 -16.96 27.48 -12.32
N LEU A 66 -16.39 27.56 -13.53
CA LEU A 66 -15.53 26.51 -14.09
C LEU A 66 -14.22 26.37 -13.30
N SER A 67 -13.69 27.44 -12.70
CA SER A 67 -12.42 27.36 -11.94
C SER A 67 -12.52 26.51 -10.67
N SER A 68 -13.70 26.39 -10.04
CA SER A 68 -13.90 25.50 -8.89
C SER A 68 -14.18 24.05 -9.28
N GLU A 69 -14.75 23.83 -10.47
CA GLU A 69 -14.90 22.49 -11.06
C GLU A 69 -13.53 21.99 -11.56
N ASP A 70 -12.72 22.87 -12.17
CA ASP A 70 -11.34 22.61 -12.58
C ASP A 70 -10.42 22.28 -11.41
N GLU A 71 -10.65 22.83 -10.20
CA GLU A 71 -9.84 22.51 -9.01
C GLU A 71 -10.15 21.09 -8.49
N ALA A 72 -11.41 20.65 -8.58
CA ALA A 72 -11.79 19.27 -8.25
C ALA A 72 -11.30 18.27 -9.31
N VAL A 73 -11.38 18.63 -10.59
CA VAL A 73 -10.86 17.85 -11.71
C VAL A 73 -9.32 17.82 -11.69
N ALA A 74 -8.64 18.89 -11.31
CA ALA A 74 -7.19 18.93 -11.11
C ALA A 74 -6.74 17.99 -9.98
N ASN A 75 -7.54 17.88 -8.92
CA ASN A 75 -7.28 16.96 -7.81
C ASN A 75 -7.57 15.48 -8.19
N ASP A 76 -8.48 15.22 -9.13
CA ASP A 76 -8.76 13.89 -9.68
C ASP A 76 -7.71 13.49 -10.75
N LEU A 77 -7.19 14.47 -11.51
CA LEU A 77 -6.03 14.32 -12.39
C LEU A 77 -4.72 14.18 -11.61
N ASP A 78 -4.67 14.58 -10.33
CA ASP A 78 -3.53 14.32 -9.44
C ASP A 78 -3.39 12.83 -9.09
N MET A 79 -4.48 12.05 -9.12
CA MET A 79 -4.39 10.58 -9.00
C MET A 79 -3.75 9.93 -10.23
N HIS A 80 -4.08 10.41 -11.43
CA HIS A 80 -3.42 9.97 -12.66
C HIS A 80 -1.98 10.49 -12.77
N THR A 81 -1.69 11.67 -12.20
CA THR A 81 -0.34 12.22 -12.08
C THR A 81 0.49 11.47 -11.05
N LEU A 82 -0.11 10.90 -10.01
CA LEU A 82 0.55 9.97 -9.08
C LEU A 82 0.91 8.65 -9.77
N ILE A 83 -0.01 8.09 -10.57
CA ILE A 83 0.19 6.84 -11.32
C ILE A 83 1.20 7.01 -12.47
N LEU A 84 1.19 8.14 -13.18
CA LEU A 84 2.14 8.44 -14.26
C LEU A 84 3.44 9.07 -13.77
N GLY A 85 3.41 9.77 -12.63
CA GLY A 85 4.57 10.31 -11.93
C GLY A 85 5.42 9.22 -11.28
N GLY A 86 4.79 8.14 -10.83
CA GLY A 86 5.47 6.89 -10.45
C GLY A 86 6.09 6.13 -11.63
N LEU A 87 5.81 6.52 -12.88
CA LEU A 87 6.42 5.93 -14.08
C LEU A 87 7.56 6.79 -14.68
N HIS A 88 7.78 8.01 -14.16
CA HIS A 88 8.74 8.97 -14.74
C HIS A 88 9.66 9.66 -13.72
N GLN A 89 9.67 9.25 -12.46
CA GLN A 89 10.84 9.46 -11.60
C GLN A 89 11.68 8.20 -11.69
N ASP A 90 12.81 8.37 -12.38
CA ASP A 90 13.86 7.41 -12.62
C ASP A 90 13.51 6.29 -13.61
N THR A 91 14.11 6.45 -14.80
CA THR A 91 14.57 5.31 -15.59
C THR A 91 15.57 4.52 -14.76
N ASP A 92 15.10 3.80 -13.75
CA ASP A 92 15.77 2.60 -13.32
C ASP A 92 15.68 1.64 -14.50
N PRO A 93 16.80 1.10 -15.00
CA PRO A 93 16.75 0.06 -16.01
C PRO A 93 15.81 -1.03 -15.47
N ILE A 94 14.85 -1.48 -16.27
CA ILE A 94 14.01 -2.64 -15.95
C ILE A 94 14.92 -3.68 -15.30
N LYS A 95 14.69 -3.98 -14.01
CA LYS A 95 15.56 -4.86 -13.24
C LYS A 95 15.87 -6.07 -14.10
N THR A 96 17.16 -6.30 -14.33
CA THR A 96 17.56 -7.43 -15.17
C THR A 96 17.07 -8.70 -14.48
N ALA A 97 16.71 -9.75 -15.22
CA ALA A 97 16.25 -10.99 -14.61
C ALA A 97 17.18 -11.48 -13.49
N GLU A 98 18.49 -11.26 -13.62
CA GLU A 98 19.51 -11.55 -12.61
C GLU A 98 19.38 -10.73 -11.32
N GLU A 99 19.01 -9.46 -11.41
CA GLU A 99 18.82 -8.58 -10.26
C GLU A 99 17.54 -8.92 -9.50
N VAL A 100 16.49 -9.29 -10.24
CA VAL A 100 15.25 -9.82 -9.66
C VAL A 100 15.48 -11.16 -8.99
N ILE A 101 16.26 -12.06 -9.61
CA ILE A 101 16.64 -13.34 -9.00
C ILE A 101 17.44 -13.09 -7.72
N LYS A 102 18.42 -12.18 -7.75
CA LYS A 102 19.20 -11.83 -6.57
C LYS A 102 18.35 -11.22 -5.45
N GLU A 103 17.39 -10.35 -5.77
CA GLU A 103 16.46 -9.80 -4.78
C GLU A 103 15.57 -10.89 -4.18
N ILE A 104 15.13 -11.87 -4.99
CA ILE A 104 14.40 -13.04 -4.49
C ILE A 104 15.29 -13.88 -3.58
N ASP A 105 16.56 -14.11 -3.94
CA ASP A 105 17.52 -14.85 -3.11
C ASP A 105 17.83 -14.11 -1.80
N ASP A 106 17.99 -12.79 -1.84
CA ASP A 106 18.19 -11.94 -0.66
C ASP A 106 16.95 -11.97 0.25
N ILE A 107 15.73 -11.94 -0.30
CA ILE A 107 14.48 -12.11 0.47
C ILE A 107 14.35 -13.52 1.04
N ILE A 108 14.76 -14.55 0.28
CA ILE A 108 14.76 -15.93 0.74
C ILE A 108 15.76 -16.08 1.90
N GLU A 109 16.98 -15.55 1.81
CA GLU A 109 17.98 -15.53 2.89
C GLU A 109 17.51 -14.71 4.10
N GLU A 110 16.82 -13.59 3.90
CA GLU A 110 16.27 -12.76 4.98
C GLU A 110 15.08 -13.45 5.68
N SER A 111 14.25 -14.17 4.92
CA SER A 111 13.15 -15.01 5.45
C SER A 111 13.63 -16.31 6.10
N ILE A 112 14.87 -16.71 5.80
CA ILE A 112 15.61 -17.84 6.36
C ILE A 112 16.26 -17.52 7.71
N SER A 113 16.06 -16.31 8.25
CA SER A 113 16.39 -15.98 9.64
C SER A 113 16.14 -17.19 10.55
N ASP A 114 17.14 -17.56 11.35
CA ASP A 114 17.33 -18.86 12.04
C ASP A 114 16.06 -19.48 12.66
N GLU A 115 15.09 -18.64 13.04
CA GLU A 115 13.77 -18.98 13.58
C GLU A 115 12.81 -19.62 12.54
N GLY A 116 12.77 -19.12 11.30
CA GLY A 116 11.83 -19.54 10.27
C GLY A 116 12.09 -20.93 9.68
N ILE A 117 13.38 -21.32 9.58
CA ILE A 117 13.78 -22.67 9.12
C ILE A 117 13.38 -23.73 10.15
N LEU A 118 13.57 -23.44 11.44
CA LEU A 118 13.19 -24.36 12.53
C LEU A 118 11.66 -24.55 12.56
N GLN A 119 10.91 -23.47 12.34
CA GLN A 119 9.45 -23.48 12.27
C GLN A 119 8.91 -24.41 11.16
N CYS A 120 9.50 -24.35 9.97
CA CYS A 120 9.07 -25.16 8.83
C CYS A 120 9.37 -26.66 9.05
N GLY A 121 10.55 -26.98 9.58
CA GLY A 121 10.94 -28.36 9.86
C GLY A 121 10.05 -29.04 10.90
N THR A 122 9.61 -28.32 11.93
CA THR A 122 8.70 -28.86 12.95
C THR A 122 7.31 -29.13 12.37
N ILE A 123 6.79 -28.23 11.53
CA ILE A 123 5.50 -28.38 10.84
C ILE A 123 5.51 -29.58 9.89
N GLU A 124 6.57 -29.73 9.08
CA GLU A 124 6.74 -30.88 8.17
C GLU A 124 6.75 -32.21 8.93
N LYS A 125 7.47 -32.26 10.06
CA LYS A 125 7.54 -33.46 10.91
C LYS A 125 6.17 -33.83 11.49
N ALA A 126 5.37 -32.84 11.87
CA ALA A 126 4.02 -33.07 12.36
C ALA A 126 3.05 -33.52 11.27
N ILE A 127 3.18 -33.00 10.05
CA ILE A 127 2.43 -33.46 8.88
C ILE A 127 2.83 -34.90 8.53
N GLU A 128 4.10 -35.27 8.65
CA GLU A 128 4.56 -36.65 8.43
C GLU A 128 3.99 -37.61 9.49
N ILE A 129 3.96 -37.19 10.75
CA ILE A 129 3.41 -37.99 11.86
C ILE A 129 1.88 -38.12 11.74
N LEU A 130 1.15 -37.03 11.47
CA LEU A 130 -0.32 -37.02 11.48
C LEU A 130 -0.98 -37.35 10.13
N GLY A 131 -0.27 -37.13 9.02
CA GLY A 131 -0.81 -37.20 7.66
C GLY A 131 -0.81 -38.60 7.04
N SER A 132 -0.24 -39.60 7.71
CA SER A 132 -0.21 -40.96 7.18
C SER A 132 -1.60 -41.63 7.30
N PRO A 133 -2.26 -42.00 6.18
CA PRO A 133 -3.59 -42.64 6.20
C PRO A 133 -3.58 -44.05 6.83
N PHE A 134 -2.40 -44.59 7.17
CA PHE A 134 -2.22 -45.90 7.83
C PHE A 134 -1.70 -45.76 9.27
N TYR A 135 -1.92 -44.61 9.91
CA TYR A 135 -1.41 -44.35 11.25
C TYR A 135 -1.92 -45.35 12.30
N GLU A 136 -3.15 -45.86 12.17
CA GLU A 136 -3.72 -46.84 13.10
C GLU A 136 -3.04 -48.21 13.02
N GLU A 137 -2.84 -48.75 11.81
CA GLU A 137 -2.14 -50.04 11.61
C GLU A 137 -0.67 -49.94 12.02
N LYS A 138 -0.04 -48.80 11.73
CA LYS A 138 1.32 -48.49 12.17
C LYS A 138 1.41 -48.49 13.70
N LEU A 139 0.50 -47.81 14.39
CA LEU A 139 0.43 -47.80 15.87
C LEU A 139 0.26 -49.19 16.47
N ARG A 140 -0.58 -50.03 15.87
CA ARG A 140 -0.83 -51.41 16.33
C ARG A 140 0.37 -52.33 16.17
N SER A 141 1.28 -52.02 15.24
CA SER A 141 2.50 -52.80 15.02
C SER A 141 3.66 -52.41 15.96
N LEU A 142 3.57 -51.26 16.62
CA LEU A 142 4.62 -50.75 17.51
C LEU A 142 4.61 -51.45 18.87
N SER A 143 5.80 -51.61 19.45
CA SER A 143 5.95 -52.08 20.83
C SER A 143 5.54 -51.00 21.83
N ILE A 144 5.21 -51.40 23.07
CA ILE A 144 4.87 -50.47 24.17
C ILE A 144 5.92 -49.37 24.35
N THR A 145 7.21 -49.71 24.22
CA THR A 145 8.31 -48.74 24.38
C THR A 145 8.32 -47.71 23.26
N GLN A 146 8.18 -48.15 22.01
CA GLN A 146 8.13 -47.24 20.84
C GLN A 146 6.87 -46.37 20.84
N LEU A 147 5.74 -46.91 21.33
CA LEU A 147 4.51 -46.14 21.45
C LEU A 147 4.63 -45.03 22.49
N ASN A 148 5.28 -45.30 23.61
CA ASN A 148 5.57 -44.29 24.63
C ASN A 148 6.56 -43.23 24.11
N GLU A 149 7.57 -43.61 23.34
CA GLU A 149 8.49 -42.66 22.69
C GLU A 149 7.75 -41.73 21.72
N LEU A 150 6.91 -42.29 20.85
CA LEU A 150 6.08 -41.52 19.91
C LEU A 150 5.08 -40.60 20.65
N TYR A 151 4.49 -41.08 21.73
CA TYR A 151 3.62 -40.26 22.58
C TYR A 151 4.37 -39.07 23.16
N MET A 152 5.59 -39.29 23.68
CA MET A 152 6.41 -38.22 24.23
C MET A 152 6.88 -37.24 23.15
N GLU A 153 7.23 -37.71 21.94
CA GLU A 153 7.55 -36.85 20.79
C GLU A 153 6.34 -36.00 20.39
N MET A 154 5.15 -36.59 20.37
CA MET A 154 3.91 -35.88 20.05
C MET A 154 3.55 -34.84 21.12
N GLU A 155 3.75 -35.13 22.41
CA GLU A 155 3.59 -34.14 23.49
C GLU A 155 4.57 -32.96 23.36
N VAL A 156 5.83 -33.22 22.97
CA VAL A 156 6.80 -32.15 22.72
C VAL A 156 6.40 -31.30 21.52
N LEU A 157 6.00 -31.92 20.41
CA LEU A 157 5.52 -31.22 19.22
C LEU A 157 4.28 -30.37 19.51
N ILE A 158 3.30 -30.92 20.24
CA ILE A 158 2.10 -30.18 20.65
C ILE A 158 2.49 -28.94 21.45
N ARG A 159 3.43 -29.08 22.39
CA ARG A 159 3.90 -27.95 23.19
C ARG A 159 4.59 -26.89 22.34
N GLU A 160 5.50 -27.28 21.45
CA GLU A 160 6.22 -26.36 20.55
C GLU A 160 5.27 -25.61 19.60
N PHE A 161 4.28 -26.29 19.02
CA PHE A 161 3.26 -25.62 18.20
C PHE A 161 2.38 -24.68 19.03
N SER A 162 2.02 -25.07 20.25
CA SER A 162 1.23 -24.21 21.11
C SER A 162 2.00 -22.93 21.48
N GLU A 163 3.30 -23.03 21.74
CA GLU A 163 4.18 -21.89 22.03
C GLU A 163 4.33 -20.99 20.81
N THR A 164 4.62 -21.59 19.64
CA THR A 164 4.65 -20.89 18.35
C THR A 164 3.36 -20.13 18.10
N LEU A 165 2.21 -20.80 18.26
CA LEU A 165 0.91 -20.20 18.02
C LEU A 165 0.67 -19.00 18.94
N ILE A 166 1.06 -19.10 20.21
CA ILE A 166 0.94 -18.00 21.17
C ILE A 166 1.82 -16.82 20.73
N SER A 167 3.08 -17.07 20.34
CA SER A 167 4.00 -16.03 19.86
C SER A 167 3.48 -15.34 18.61
N GLU A 168 3.02 -16.11 17.62
CA GLU A 168 2.43 -15.58 16.38
C GLU A 168 1.16 -14.77 16.63
N LEU A 169 0.29 -15.22 17.55
CA LEU A 169 -0.90 -14.46 17.94
C LEU A 169 -0.52 -13.13 18.61
N ALA A 170 0.47 -13.14 19.51
CA ALA A 170 0.95 -11.92 20.15
C ALA A 170 1.56 -10.94 19.13
N TYR A 171 2.37 -11.45 18.18
CA TYR A 171 2.95 -10.64 17.11
C TYR A 171 1.87 -10.05 16.19
N ARG A 172 0.86 -10.85 15.81
CA ARG A 172 -0.29 -10.37 15.03
C ARG A 172 -1.05 -9.26 15.76
N ASP A 173 -1.30 -9.42 17.06
CA ASP A 173 -2.00 -8.41 17.86
C ASP A 173 -1.18 -7.11 17.97
N GLU A 174 0.15 -7.18 18.04
CA GLU A 174 1.03 -6.00 17.99
C GLU A 174 0.99 -5.29 16.63
N LEU A 175 0.97 -6.04 15.53
CA LEU A 175 0.77 -5.48 14.19
C LEU A 175 -0.62 -4.84 14.03
N GLU A 176 -1.67 -5.48 14.53
CA GLU A 176 -3.04 -4.95 14.51
C GLU A 176 -3.12 -3.65 15.33
N TYR A 177 -2.47 -3.62 16.50
CA TYR A 177 -2.34 -2.41 17.31
C TYR A 177 -1.65 -1.26 16.55
N GLY A 178 -0.52 -1.54 15.88
CA GLY A 178 0.18 -0.54 15.06
C GLY A 178 -0.68 -0.02 13.90
N LYS A 179 -1.44 -0.90 13.24
CA LYS A 179 -2.39 -0.52 12.18
C LYS A 179 -3.51 0.37 12.72
N GLU A 180 -4.08 0.03 13.88
CA GLU A 180 -5.15 0.81 14.49
C GLU A 180 -4.68 2.20 14.94
N LEU A 181 -3.45 2.31 15.45
CA LEU A 181 -2.82 3.62 15.72
C LEU A 181 -2.70 4.44 14.44
N LYS A 182 -2.21 3.87 13.34
CA LYS A 182 -2.10 4.57 12.04
C LYS A 182 -3.47 4.99 11.51
N ASN A 183 -4.47 4.12 11.57
CA ASN A 183 -5.85 4.44 11.17
C ASN A 183 -6.44 5.57 12.02
N THR A 184 -6.25 5.51 13.33
CA THR A 184 -6.69 6.56 14.27
C THR A 184 -6.00 7.88 13.97
N PHE A 185 -4.69 7.86 13.73
CA PHE A 185 -3.91 9.04 13.36
C PHE A 185 -4.41 9.65 12.05
N ILE A 186 -4.57 8.85 10.98
CA ILE A 186 -5.08 9.31 9.69
C ILE A 186 -6.47 9.93 9.84
N SER A 187 -7.38 9.26 10.57
CA SER A 187 -8.75 9.74 10.79
C SER A 187 -8.77 11.09 11.51
N LEU A 188 -7.95 11.25 12.54
CA LEU A 188 -7.82 12.51 13.27
C LEU A 188 -7.14 13.60 12.45
N LEU A 189 -6.11 13.26 11.68
CA LEU A 189 -5.42 14.20 10.80
C LEU A 189 -6.39 14.76 9.76
N LEU A 190 -7.17 13.90 9.12
CA LEU A 190 -8.23 14.28 8.19
C LEU A 190 -9.30 15.14 8.87
N ALA A 191 -9.71 14.79 10.09
CA ALA A 191 -10.67 15.59 10.84
C ALA A 191 -10.16 17.01 11.12
N VAL A 192 -8.92 17.15 11.60
CA VAL A 192 -8.28 18.45 11.87
C VAL A 192 -8.11 19.25 10.58
N GLN A 193 -7.68 18.62 9.49
CA GLN A 193 -7.56 19.27 8.18
C GLN A 193 -8.91 19.76 7.65
N ASN A 194 -9.95 18.93 7.72
CA ASN A 194 -11.30 19.30 7.28
C ASN A 194 -11.86 20.44 8.14
N ARG A 195 -11.63 20.42 9.47
CA ARG A 195 -12.02 21.50 10.40
C ARG A 195 -11.30 22.81 10.07
N ARG A 196 -10.00 22.74 9.75
CA ARG A 196 -9.20 23.90 9.31
C ARG A 196 -9.73 24.48 7.99
N ARG A 197 -10.11 23.63 7.03
CA ARG A 197 -10.74 24.04 5.76
C ARG A 197 -12.08 24.73 5.97
N GLN A 198 -12.97 24.14 6.79
CA GLN A 198 -14.28 24.73 7.12
C GLN A 198 -14.13 26.13 7.74
N PHE A 199 -13.18 26.29 8.68
CA PHE A 199 -12.89 27.59 9.29
C PHE A 199 -12.41 28.64 8.28
N HIS A 200 -11.62 28.25 7.27
CA HIS A 200 -11.19 29.17 6.21
C HIS A 200 -12.34 29.58 5.27
N VAL A 201 -13.23 28.65 4.94
CA VAL A 201 -14.40 28.89 4.09
C VAL A 201 -15.43 29.80 4.78
N GLU A 202 -15.73 29.57 6.06
CA GLU A 202 -16.65 30.42 6.83
C GLU A 202 -16.13 31.85 7.00
N LYS A 203 -14.82 32.04 7.21
CA LYS A 203 -14.20 33.39 7.24
C LYS A 203 -14.31 34.15 5.92
N LYS A 204 -14.30 33.46 4.77
CA LYS A 204 -14.51 34.09 3.45
C LYS A 204 -15.99 34.47 3.21
N LYS A 205 -16.93 33.64 3.67
CA LYS A 205 -18.38 33.88 3.53
C LYS A 205 -18.91 34.94 4.51
N GLY A 206 -18.25 35.14 5.65
CA GLY A 206 -18.63 36.09 6.70
C GLY A 206 -18.31 37.58 6.44
N LYS A 207 -17.61 37.95 5.36
CA LYS A 207 -17.26 39.36 5.08
C LYS A 207 -18.42 40.24 4.58
N ALA A 208 -19.62 39.69 4.38
CA ALA A 208 -20.78 40.42 3.84
C ALA A 208 -21.79 40.93 4.89
N GLN A 209 -21.63 40.64 6.19
CA GLN A 209 -22.57 41.09 7.23
C GLN A 209 -21.81 41.55 8.48
N ILE A 210 -21.76 42.86 8.70
CA ILE A 210 -21.17 43.52 9.87
C ILE A 210 -22.11 43.36 11.07
N LYS A 211 -21.71 42.61 12.11
CA LYS A 211 -21.91 42.92 13.54
C LYS A 211 -20.83 42.23 14.40
N PRO A 212 -20.19 42.93 15.36
CA PRO A 212 -19.20 42.32 16.26
C PRO A 212 -19.93 41.72 17.47
N SER A 213 -20.26 40.43 17.42
CA SER A 213 -20.53 39.66 18.63
C SER A 213 -19.32 38.78 18.93
N ALA A 214 -18.45 39.27 19.80
CA ALA A 214 -17.54 38.40 20.53
C ALA A 214 -18.39 37.41 21.35
N SER A 215 -18.23 36.10 21.09
CA SER A 215 -18.45 34.96 22.01
C SER A 215 -19.06 33.74 21.32
N THR A 216 -18.27 33.02 20.53
CA THR A 216 -18.20 31.55 20.55
C THR A 216 -16.84 31.21 19.95
N GLY A 217 -15.97 30.58 20.75
CA GLY A 217 -14.51 30.67 20.66
C GLY A 217 -13.90 30.40 19.29
N ASP A 218 -13.10 31.36 18.81
CA ASP A 218 -12.16 31.09 17.73
C ASP A 218 -11.22 29.95 18.17
N PRO A 219 -11.06 28.89 17.37
CA PRO A 219 -10.23 27.76 17.71
C PRO A 219 -8.76 28.19 17.77
N LYS A 220 -8.27 28.43 19.00
CA LYS A 220 -6.96 29.03 19.28
C LYS A 220 -5.79 28.15 18.86
N TYR A 221 -6.02 26.84 18.79
CA TYR A 221 -4.99 25.83 18.56
C TYR A 221 -5.06 25.18 17.18
N LEU A 222 -6.15 25.37 16.43
CA LEU A 222 -6.38 24.73 15.13
C LEU A 222 -5.35 25.11 14.05
N THR A 223 -4.73 26.27 14.15
CA THR A 223 -3.66 26.71 13.22
C THR A 223 -2.26 26.30 13.67
N THR A 224 -2.12 25.57 14.78
CA THR A 224 -0.81 25.13 15.27
C THR A 224 -0.19 24.13 14.29
N VAL A 225 1.11 24.25 14.08
CA VAL A 225 1.90 23.35 13.23
C VAL A 225 2.67 22.40 14.14
N ILE A 226 2.62 21.10 13.83
CA ILE A 226 3.38 20.06 14.52
C ILE A 226 4.61 19.79 13.66
N PRO A 227 5.84 20.01 14.16
CA PRO A 227 7.04 19.61 13.44
C PRO A 227 7.08 18.08 13.31
N TYR A 228 7.56 17.56 12.17
CA TYR A 228 7.71 16.12 11.94
C TYR A 228 9.01 15.85 11.19
N ASN A 229 9.57 14.65 11.37
CA ASN A 229 10.72 14.18 10.60
C ASN A 229 10.22 13.54 9.29
N THR A 230 10.81 13.92 8.16
CA THR A 230 10.48 13.39 6.81
C THR A 230 11.20 12.08 6.50
N ASP A 231 12.27 11.78 7.22
CA ASP A 231 13.25 10.79 6.79
C ASP A 231 12.96 9.39 7.36
N THR A 232 12.16 9.32 8.43
CA THR A 232 11.82 8.07 9.12
C THR A 232 10.33 8.02 9.44
N ALA A 233 9.70 6.89 9.14
CA ALA A 233 8.33 6.64 9.58
C ALA A 233 8.24 6.75 11.12
N PRO A 234 7.24 7.45 11.67
CA PRO A 234 7.14 7.65 13.11
C PRO A 234 6.89 6.30 13.81
N GLU A 235 7.74 5.99 14.78
CA GLU A 235 7.58 4.83 15.66
C GLU A 235 6.22 4.86 16.38
N ASN A 236 5.70 3.71 16.81
CA ASN A 236 4.42 3.59 17.51
C ASN A 236 4.31 4.53 18.72
N GLN A 237 5.40 4.74 19.47
CA GLN A 237 5.42 5.66 20.62
C GLN A 237 5.25 7.12 20.18
N THR A 238 6.00 7.54 19.16
CA THR A 238 5.90 8.85 18.52
C THR A 238 4.49 9.08 17.97
N LEU A 239 3.93 8.07 17.31
CA LEU A 239 2.58 8.11 16.73
C LEU A 239 1.50 8.28 17.81
N GLN A 240 1.62 7.63 18.97
CA GLN A 240 0.71 7.84 20.09
C GLN A 240 0.73 9.28 20.63
N VAL A 241 1.92 9.89 20.74
CA VAL A 241 2.06 11.29 21.18
C VAL A 241 1.41 12.22 20.14
N LEU A 242 1.66 11.97 18.85
CA LEU A 242 1.04 12.71 17.76
C LEU A 242 -0.50 12.59 17.77
N ILE A 243 -1.04 11.38 18.00
CA ILE A 243 -2.49 11.16 18.16
C ILE A 243 -3.05 11.99 19.32
N LYS A 244 -2.36 12.02 20.48
CA LYS A 244 -2.79 12.83 21.64
C LYS A 244 -2.80 14.32 21.32
N ILE A 245 -1.78 14.81 20.61
CA ILE A 245 -1.72 16.21 20.17
C ILE A 245 -2.86 16.51 19.19
N LEU A 246 -3.08 15.66 18.18
CA LEU A 246 -4.16 15.84 17.20
C LEU A 246 -5.55 15.82 17.85
N LYS A 247 -5.81 14.92 18.81
CA LYS A 247 -7.05 14.95 19.60
C LYS A 247 -7.20 16.26 20.36
N ALA A 248 -6.16 16.69 21.07
CA ALA A 248 -6.18 17.94 21.83
C ALA A 248 -6.41 19.17 20.94
N ILE A 249 -5.82 19.21 19.73
CA ILE A 249 -6.06 20.26 18.73
C ILE A 249 -7.51 20.18 18.23
N ASN A 250 -8.01 18.98 17.93
CA ASN A 250 -9.38 18.79 17.46
C ASN A 250 -10.44 19.17 18.51
N GLU A 251 -10.11 19.14 19.79
CA GLU A 251 -10.98 19.53 20.90
C GLU A 251 -10.72 20.97 21.41
N ASP A 252 -9.81 21.72 20.78
CA ASP A 252 -9.34 23.04 21.24
C ASP A 252 -8.89 23.06 22.72
N SER A 253 -8.26 21.96 23.15
CA SER A 253 -7.82 21.77 24.53
C SER A 253 -6.63 22.66 24.89
N PRO A 254 -6.57 23.25 26.10
CA PRO A 254 -5.44 24.06 26.55
C PRO A 254 -4.16 23.24 26.81
N THR A 255 -4.21 21.91 26.72
CA THR A 255 -3.04 21.03 26.93
C THR A 255 -2.10 20.96 25.71
N VAL A 256 -2.53 21.48 24.55
CA VAL A 256 -1.76 21.46 23.29
C VAL A 256 -0.33 22.00 23.45
N PRO A 257 -0.08 23.17 24.07
CA PRO A 257 1.28 23.71 24.22
C PRO A 257 2.19 22.80 25.06
N THR A 258 1.66 22.20 26.12
CA THR A 258 2.40 21.28 26.99
C THR A 258 2.78 20.01 26.24
N LEU A 259 1.82 19.42 25.52
CA LEU A 259 2.06 18.20 24.72
C LEU A 259 3.06 18.43 23.58
N LEU A 260 2.98 19.58 22.90
CA LEU A 260 3.95 19.97 21.87
C LEU A 260 5.34 20.18 22.45
N THR A 261 5.45 20.84 23.60
CA THR A 261 6.75 21.06 24.26
C THR A 261 7.38 19.73 24.64
N ASP A 262 6.62 18.82 25.23
CA ASP A 262 7.11 17.48 25.61
C ASP A 262 7.53 16.67 24.38
N TYR A 263 6.76 16.72 23.29
CA TYR A 263 7.09 16.07 22.03
C TYR A 263 8.40 16.61 21.43
N ILE A 264 8.56 17.94 21.38
CA ILE A 264 9.77 18.55 20.83
C ILE A 264 11.00 18.17 21.66
N LEU A 265 10.90 18.24 22.99
CA LEU A 265 12.02 17.95 23.89
C LEU A 265 12.39 16.46 23.91
N LYS A 266 11.43 15.54 23.79
CA LYS A 266 11.71 14.10 23.89
C LYS A 266 11.99 13.42 22.55
N VAL A 267 11.35 13.86 21.46
CA VAL A 267 11.40 13.16 20.17
C VAL A 267 12.30 13.88 19.17
N LEU A 268 12.28 15.21 19.13
CA LEU A 268 13.03 15.99 18.13
C LEU A 268 14.39 16.47 18.64
N CYS A 269 14.53 16.69 19.95
CA CYS A 269 15.79 17.11 20.58
C CYS A 269 16.13 16.23 21.79
N PRO A 270 16.29 14.91 21.62
CA PRO A 270 16.73 14.06 22.73
C PRO A 270 18.08 14.56 23.25
N THR A 271 18.14 14.81 24.56
CA THR A 271 19.38 15.24 25.26
C THR A 271 20.24 14.03 25.59
#